data_AF-A0A0M2KI42-F1
#
_entry.id   AF-A0A0M2KI42-F1
#
_cell.length_a   1.000
_cell.length_b   1.000
_cell.length_c   1.000
_cell.angle_alpha   90.00
_cell.angle_beta   90.00
_cell.angle_gamma   90.00
#
_symmetry.space_group_name_H-M   'P 1'
#
loop_
_entity.id
_entity.type
_entity.pdbx_description
1 polymer ?
#
loop_
_entity_poly.entity_id
_entity_poly.type
_entity_poly.pdbx_seq_one_letter_code
_entity_poly.pdbx_strand_id
1 'polypeptide(L)' 'MPYLLWPFFNNNWPLLNELFRFVTRAMVRQACRQGIEVAVREKPKRPGFAVLMKIFLGTDPYQCILCKGRLRIPALDRCA' A
#
# COMPACT_ATOMS: atom_id res chain seq x y z
N MET A 1 -6.58 10.76 8.42
CA MET A 1 -7.51 10.17 9.42
C MET A 1 -7.50 11.10 10.62
N PRO A 2 -8.66 11.50 11.17
CA PRO A 2 -8.66 12.42 12.31
C PRO A 2 -7.96 11.76 13.50
N TYR A 3 -7.03 12.49 14.12
CA TYR A 3 -6.15 12.00 15.19
C TYR A 3 -6.93 11.43 16.39
N LEU A 4 -8.15 11.92 16.63
CA LEU A 4 -9.03 11.49 17.71
C LEU A 4 -9.52 10.05 17.56
N LEU A 5 -9.73 9.56 16.33
CA LEU A 5 -10.22 8.20 16.08
C LEU A 5 -9.07 7.18 15.97
N TRP A 6 -7.83 7.65 15.87
CA TRP A 6 -6.67 6.77 15.67
C TRP A 6 -6.50 5.72 16.77
N PRO A 7 -6.62 6.04 18.08
CA PRO A 7 -6.49 5.04 19.14
C PRO A 7 -7.55 3.92 19.06
N PHE A 8 -8.77 4.27 18.65
CA PHE A 8 -9.89 3.33 18.52
C PHE A 8 -9.63 2.29 17.42
N PHE A 9 -9.17 2.77 16.25
CA PHE A 9 -8.86 1.90 15.13
C PHE A 9 -7.53 1.15 15.31
N ASN A 10 -6.53 1.74 15.96
CA ASN A 10 -5.25 1.08 16.26
C ASN A 10 -5.44 -0.21 17.07
N ASN A 11 -6.36 -0.18 18.04
CA ASN A 11 -6.69 -1.36 18.85
C ASN A 11 -7.55 -2.38 18.10
N ASN A 12 -8.15 -2.00 16.96
CA ASN A 12 -9.07 -2.83 16.17
C ASN A 12 -8.72 -2.80 14.68
N TRP A 13 -7.48 -3.20 14.37
CA TRP A 13 -6.94 -3.19 13.01
C TRP A 13 -7.78 -3.95 11.96
N PRO A 14 -8.41 -5.10 12.26
CA PRO A 14 -9.31 -5.78 11.33
C PRO A 14 -10.51 -4.93 10.91
N LEU A 15 -11.12 -4.20 11.86
CA LEU A 15 -12.27 -3.34 11.60
C LEU A 15 -11.91 -2.19 10.67
N LEU A 16 -10.74 -1.59 10.88
CA LEU A 16 -10.25 -0.52 10.02
C LEU A 16 -10.03 -1.00 8.58
N ASN A 17 -9.42 -2.18 8.41
CA ASN A 17 -9.19 -2.77 7.10
C ASN A 17 -10.50 -3.09 6.38
N GLU A 18 -11.50 -3.60 7.10
CA GLU A 18 -12.84 -3.85 6.53
C GLU A 18 -13.54 -2.55 6.10
N LEU A 19 -13.45 -1.50 6.91
CA LEU A 19 -13.99 -0.18 6.56
C LEU A 19 -13.34 0.35 5.28
N PHE A 20 -12.01 0.34 5.19
CA PHE A 20 -11.30 0.79 3.99
C PHE A 20 -11.63 -0.07 2.78
N ARG A 21 -11.75 -1.39 2.94
CA ARG A 21 -12.14 -2.31 1.86
C ARG A 21 -13.53 -1.96 1.33
N PHE A 22 -14.48 -1.67 2.21
CA PHE A 22 -15.83 -1.28 1.83
C PHE A 22 -15.85 0.06 1.09
N VAL A 23 -15.19 1.07 1.66
CA VAL A 23 -15.10 2.42 1.06
C VAL A 23 -14.43 2.35 -0.32
N THR A 24 -13.30 1.65 -0.43
CA THR A 24 -12.58 1.49 -1.70
C THR A 24 -13.45 0.82 -2.76
N ARG A 25 -14.19 -0.24 -2.40
CA ARG A 25 -15.13 -0.90 -3.32
C ARG A 25 -16.25 0.03 -3.77
N ALA A 26 -16.81 0.83 -2.87
CA ALA A 26 -17.85 1.81 -3.22
C ALA A 26 -17.30 2.88 -4.17
N MET A 27 -16.10 3.40 -3.90
CA MET A 27 -15.44 4.40 -4.76
C MET A 27 -15.11 3.84 -6.14
N VAL A 28 -14.55 2.63 -6.21
CA VAL A 28 -14.26 1.96 -7.50
C VAL A 28 -15.54 1.72 -8.29
N ARG A 29 -16.61 1.23 -7.65
CA ARG A 29 -17.91 1.06 -8.31
C ARG A 29 -18.45 2.38 -8.86
N GLN A 30 -18.33 3.46 -8.10
CA GLN A 30 -18.78 4.77 -8.53
C GLN A 30 -17.95 5.30 -9.71
N ALA A 31 -16.64 5.14 -9.66
CA ALA A 31 -15.74 5.51 -10.74
C ALA A 31 -16.04 4.73 -12.04
N CYS A 32 -16.31 3.42 -11.95
CA CYS A 32 -16.72 2.62 -13.10
C CYS A 32 -18.03 3.10 -13.72
N ARG A 33 -19.02 3.54 -12.91
CA ARG A 33 -20.26 4.13 -13.43
C ARG A 33 -20.03 5.45 -14.17
N GLN A 34 -18.99 6.19 -13.79
CA GLN A 34 -18.59 7.43 -14.42
C GLN A 34 -17.69 7.21 -15.65
N GLY A 35 -17.42 5.96 -16.03
CA GLY A 35 -16.55 5.62 -17.16
C GLY A 35 -15.06 5.85 -16.88
N ILE A 36 -14.66 6.00 -15.62
CA ILE A 36 -13.26 6.13 -15.22
C ILE A 36 -12.65 4.72 -15.18
N GLU A 37 -11.67 4.45 -16.03
CA GLU A 37 -10.91 3.20 -15.98
C GLU A 37 -10.06 3.14 -14.72
N VAL A 38 -10.58 2.48 -13.68
CA VAL A 38 -9.81 2.17 -12.49
C VAL A 38 -9.18 0.80 -12.69
N ALA A 39 -7.94 0.78 -13.18
CA ALA A 39 -7.15 -0.46 -13.22
C ALA A 39 -6.90 -0.93 -11.79
N VAL A 40 -7.74 -1.85 -11.29
CA VAL A 40 -7.45 -2.61 -10.08
C VAL A 40 -6.24 -3.48 -10.42
N ARG A 41 -5.04 -2.99 -10.11
CA ARG A 41 -3.83 -3.79 -10.24
C ARG A 41 -4.02 -5.06 -9.42
N GLU A 42 -4.17 -6.19 -10.11
CA GLU A 42 -4.17 -7.48 -9.45
C GLU A 42 -2.90 -7.60 -8.61
N LYS A 43 -3.05 -8.11 -7.39
CA LYS A 43 -1.88 -8.41 -6.55
C LYS A 43 -0.99 -9.35 -7.38
N PRO A 44 0.30 -9.02 -7.57
CA PRO A 44 1.13 -9.78 -8.48
C PRO A 44 1.17 -11.24 -8.03
N LYS A 45 0.91 -12.19 -8.96
CA LYS A 45 0.90 -13.64 -8.68
C LYS A 45 2.19 -14.11 -8.01
N ARG A 46 3.32 -13.44 -8.28
CA ARG A 46 4.61 -13.68 -7.64
C ARG A 46 4.99 -12.44 -6.83
N PRO A 47 5.19 -12.55 -5.50
CA PRO A 47 5.67 -11.43 -4.71
C PRO A 47 7.07 -11.02 -5.18
N GLY A 48 7.32 -9.71 -5.23
CA GLY A 48 8.66 -9.19 -5.56
C GLY A 48 9.69 -9.55 -4.49
N PHE A 49 10.97 -9.51 -4.87
CA PHE A 49 12.09 -9.86 -4.00
C PHE A 49 12.06 -9.19 -2.62
N ALA A 50 11.74 -7.89 -2.54
CA ALA A 50 11.65 -7.19 -1.26
C ALA A 50 10.51 -7.70 -0.36
N VAL A 51 9.39 -8.12 -0.95
CA VAL A 51 8.29 -8.74 -0.21
C VAL A 51 8.73 -10.10 0.34
N LEU A 52 9.48 -10.87 -0.44
CA LEU A 52 10.04 -12.15 0.00
C LEU A 52 11.04 -11.96 1.14
N MET A 53 12.03 -11.07 0.98
CA MET A 53 13.05 -10.79 2.01
C MET A 53 12.44 -10.32 3.32
N LYS A 54 11.40 -9.48 3.24
CA LYS A 54 10.67 -9.02 4.42
C LYS A 54 9.95 -10.15 5.16
N ILE A 55 9.41 -11.13 4.44
CA ILE A 55 8.69 -12.27 5.04
C ILE A 55 9.67 -13.28 5.65
N PHE A 56 10.78 -13.58 4.97
CA PHE A 56 11.72 -14.62 5.41
C PHE A 56 12.75 -14.13 6.43
N LEU A 57 13.34 -12.96 6.22
CA LEU A 57 14.44 -12.43 7.04
C LEU A 57 13.98 -11.33 7.98
N GLY A 58 12.72 -10.89 7.88
CA GLY A 58 12.21 -9.74 8.64
C GLY A 58 12.81 -8.40 8.22
N THR A 59 13.60 -8.36 7.13
CA THR A 59 14.33 -7.18 6.67
C THR A 59 13.79 -6.69 5.33
N ASP A 60 13.56 -5.38 5.20
CA ASP A 60 13.32 -4.75 3.90
C ASP A 60 14.67 -4.36 3.30
N PRO A 61 15.08 -4.92 2.15
CA PRO A 61 16.40 -4.68 1.56
C PRO A 61 16.59 -3.22 1.11
N TYR A 62 15.52 -2.43 1.05
CA TYR A 62 15.56 -1.01 0.75
C TYR A 62 15.40 -0.16 2.03
N GLN A 63 15.45 -0.73 3.22
CA GLN A 63 15.44 0.04 4.46
C GLN A 63 16.84 0.60 4.73
N CYS A 64 16.94 1.93 4.83
CA CYS A 64 18.17 2.60 5.21
C CYS A 64 18.53 2.27 6.66
N ILE A 65 19.76 1.83 6.90
CA ILE A 65 20.27 1.45 8.22
C ILE A 65 20.29 2.66 9.17
N LEU A 66 20.57 3.87 8.65
CA LEU A 66 20.76 5.06 9.46
C LEU A 66 19.44 5.76 9.83
N CYS A 67 18.52 5.91 8.88
CA CYS A 67 17.28 6.66 9.09
C CYS A 67 16.01 5.80 9.12
N LYS A 68 16.12 4.47 8.93
CA LYS A 68 15.00 3.52 8.78
C LYS A 68 14.00 3.87 7.67
N GLY A 69 14.29 4.89 6.86
CA GLY A 69 13.51 5.27 5.69
C GLY A 69 13.72 4.31 4.52
N ARG A 70 12.78 4.28 3.56
CA ARG A 70 12.89 3.43 2.38
C ARG A 70 13.70 4.14 1.29
N LEU A 71 14.80 3.53 0.87
CA LEU A 71 15.64 3.98 -0.22
C LEU A 71 14.81 3.99 -1.51
N ARG A 72 14.69 5.15 -2.14
CA ARG A 72 14.14 5.27 -3.49
C ARG A 72 15.34 5.29 -4.43
N ILE A 73 15.45 4.27 -5.27
CA ILE A 73 16.37 4.33 -6.41
C ILE A 73 15.76 5.37 -7.35
N PRO A 74 16.40 6.52 -7.62
CA PRO A 74 15.92 7.39 -8.68
C PRO A 74 15.92 6.55 -9.95
N ALA A 75 14.79 6.50 -10.64
CA ALA A 75 14.77 5.93 -11.98
C ALA A 75 15.87 6.64 -12.77
N LEU A 76 16.69 5.86 -13.47
CA LEU A 76 17.60 6.43 -14.46
C LEU A 76 16.71 6.90 -15.61
N ASP A 77 16.16 8.10 -15.46
CA ASP A 77 15.36 8.77 -16.48
C ASP A 77 16.29 9.08 -17.66
N ARG A 78 16.34 8.16 -18.62
CA ARG A 78 16.45 8.57 -20.01
C ARG A 78 15.09 9.18 -20.37
N CYS A 79 15.05 10.51 -20.40
CA CYS A 79 14.44 11.39 -21.42
C CYS A 79 14.00 12.72 -20.79
N ALA A 80 14.77 13.77 -21.13
CA ALA A 80 14.52 15.22 -20.96
C ALA A 80 14.50 15.79 -19.54
#